data_AF-A0A3B0X5Z3-F1
#
_entry.id   AF-A0A3B0X5Z3-F1
#
_cell.length_a   1.000
_cell.length_b   1.000
_cell.length_c   1.000
_cell.angle_alpha   90.00
_cell.angle_beta   90.00
_cell.angle_gamma   90.00
#
_symmetry.space_group_name_H-M   'P 1'
#
loop_
_entity.id
_entity.type
_entity.pdbx_description
1 polymer ?
#
loop_
_entity_poly.entity_id
_entity_poly.type
_entity_poly.pdbx_seq_one_letter_code
_entity_poly.pdbx_strand_id
1 'polypeptide(L)'
;MTDPKDMNMVNQDAINKALWAACDTFRGTISADTYKDFILTMLFLKYISDVWQDHYDNYQKEYGDEPELITEMMKNERFVIPEVVIKNDDGTE
;
A
#
# COMPACT_ATOMS: atom_id res chain seq x y z
N MET A 1 10.44 -3.54 38.10
CA MET A 1 9.18 -2.86 37.74
C MET A 1 9.53 -1.91 36.60
N THR A 2 9.52 -2.40 35.37
CA THR A 2 9.78 -1.58 34.17
C THR A 2 8.46 -0.94 33.77
N ASP A 3 8.41 0.39 33.78
CA ASP A 3 7.26 1.18 33.34
C ASP A 3 6.91 0.86 31.87
N PRO A 4 5.62 0.72 31.49
CA PRO A 4 5.22 0.41 30.11
C PRO A 4 5.46 1.54 29.08
N LYS A 5 6.13 2.64 29.46
CA LYS A 5 6.23 3.86 28.64
C LYS A 5 7.36 3.86 27.61
N ASP A 6 8.24 2.85 27.63
CA ASP A 6 9.42 2.78 26.75
C ASP A 6 9.24 1.79 25.58
N MET A 7 8.01 1.60 25.11
CA MET A 7 7.73 0.87 23.87
C MET A 7 7.34 1.90 22.81
N ASN A 8 8.26 2.18 21.87
CA ASN A 8 8.12 3.08 20.72
C ASN A 8 8.25 4.60 20.98
N MET A 9 9.41 5.06 21.46
CA MET A 9 9.83 6.43 21.13
C MET A 9 10.35 6.44 19.67
N VAL A 10 9.41 6.39 18.73
CA VAL A 10 9.71 6.49 17.30
C VAL A 10 10.36 7.85 17.05
N ASN A 11 11.64 7.84 16.66
CA ASN A 11 12.38 9.06 16.37
C ASN A 11 11.92 9.62 15.02
N GLN A 12 10.95 10.54 15.06
CA GLN A 12 10.38 11.17 13.89
C GLN A 12 11.45 11.82 12.98
N ASP A 13 12.52 12.39 13.55
CA ASP A 13 13.60 13.00 12.77
C ASP A 13 14.38 11.95 11.98
N ALA A 14 14.61 10.77 12.57
CA ALA A 14 15.28 9.67 11.88
C ALA A 14 14.41 9.14 10.72
N ILE A 15 13.10 9.00 10.93
CA ILE A 15 12.15 8.61 9.88
C ILE A 15 12.14 9.63 8.76
N ASN A 16 11.99 10.91 9.10
CA ASN A 16 11.97 11.99 8.11
C ASN A 16 13.25 11.98 7.28
N LYS A 17 14.42 11.86 7.92
CA LYS A 17 15.71 11.77 7.22
C LYS A 17 15.78 10.57 6.27
N ALA A 18 15.34 9.40 6.72
CA ALA A 18 15.32 8.20 5.87
C ALA A 18 14.39 8.38 4.67
N LEU A 19 13.20 8.97 4.87
CA LEU A 19 12.25 9.24 3.80
C LEU A 19 12.81 10.26 2.79
N TRP A 20 13.44 11.34 3.27
CA TRP A 20 14.09 12.32 2.40
C TRP A 20 15.20 11.70 1.54
N ALA A 21 16.02 10.81 2.13
CA ALA A 21 17.08 10.12 1.40
C ALA A 21 16.53 9.14 0.34
N ALA A 22 15.45 8.42 0.66
CA ALA A 22 14.78 7.54 -0.29
C ALA A 22 14.18 8.32 -1.47
N CYS A 23 13.47 9.43 -1.19
CA CYS A 23 12.92 10.31 -2.22
C CYS A 23 14.00 10.92 -3.12
N ASP A 24 15.16 11.27 -2.54
CA ASP A 24 16.31 11.77 -3.33
C ASP A 24 16.87 10.70 -4.27
N THR A 25 16.90 9.44 -3.81
CA THR A 25 17.35 8.31 -4.63
C THR A 25 16.37 8.00 -5.76
N PHE A 26 15.06 8.00 -5.49
CA PHE A 26 14.04 7.65 -6.48
C PHE A 26 13.80 8.74 -7.53
N ARG A 27 13.96 10.02 -7.18
CA ARG A 27 13.78 11.11 -8.16
C ARG A 27 14.86 11.14 -9.25
N GLY A 28 16.05 10.62 -8.97
CA GLY A 28 17.18 10.66 -9.90
C GLY A 28 17.47 12.09 -10.37
N THR A 29 17.44 12.32 -11.68
CA THR A 29 17.68 13.64 -12.30
C THR A 29 16.42 14.50 -12.46
N ILE A 30 15.26 14.04 -12.00
CA ILE A 30 13.99 14.75 -12.11
C ILE A 30 13.94 15.87 -11.07
N SER A 31 13.46 17.05 -11.47
CA SER A 31 13.27 18.18 -10.57
C SER A 31 12.25 17.83 -9.47
N ALA A 32 12.36 18.45 -8.30
CA ALA A 32 11.45 18.19 -7.19
C ALA A 32 9.97 18.48 -7.54
N ASP A 33 9.73 19.51 -8.35
CA ASP A 33 8.39 19.91 -8.79
C ASP A 33 7.74 18.82 -9.66
N THR A 34 8.48 18.32 -10.65
CA THR A 34 8.02 17.22 -11.50
C THR A 34 7.92 15.89 -10.74
N TYR A 35 8.85 15.58 -9.85
CA TYR A 35 8.82 14.35 -9.05
C TYR A 35 7.58 14.26 -8.16
N LYS A 36 7.16 15.39 -7.57
CA LYS A 36 5.97 15.47 -6.71
C LYS A 36 4.71 14.96 -7.42
N ASP A 37 4.48 15.32 -8.67
CA ASP A 37 3.25 14.95 -9.38
C ASP A 37 3.18 13.43 -9.67
N PHE A 38 4.33 12.79 -9.91
CA PHE A 38 4.41 11.34 -10.10
C PHE A 38 4.38 10.57 -8.79
N ILE A 39 5.11 11.01 -7.77
CA ILE A 39 5.18 10.27 -6.51
C ILE A 39 3.85 10.35 -5.76
N LEU A 40 3.13 11.48 -5.81
CA LEU A 40 1.84 11.61 -5.13
C LEU A 40 0.77 10.70 -5.73
N THR A 41 0.73 10.57 -7.06
CA THR A 41 -0.22 9.66 -7.73
C THR A 41 0.11 8.20 -7.43
N MET A 42 1.39 7.83 -7.43
CA MET A 42 1.83 6.49 -7.01
C MET A 42 1.50 6.20 -5.54
N LEU A 43 1.79 7.12 -4.63
CA LEU A 43 1.50 6.95 -3.20
C LEU A 43 0.00 6.86 -2.93
N PHE A 44 -0.81 7.60 -3.68
CA PHE A 44 -2.25 7.50 -3.62
C PHE A 44 -2.75 6.11 -4.05
N LEU A 45 -2.24 5.59 -5.17
CA LEU A 45 -2.57 4.24 -5.63
C LEU A 45 -2.13 3.19 -4.60
N LYS A 46 -0.89 3.30 -4.10
CA LYS A 46 -0.36 2.41 -3.05
C LYS A 46 -1.24 2.44 -1.81
N TYR A 47 -1.67 3.61 -1.36
CA TYR A 47 -2.57 3.74 -0.21
C TYR A 47 -3.88 2.99 -0.41
N ILE A 48 -4.53 3.13 -1.58
CA ILE A 48 -5.77 2.40 -1.88
C ILE A 48 -5.53 0.89 -1.89
N SER A 49 -4.44 0.45 -2.53
CA SER A 49 -4.06 -0.97 -2.56
C SER A 49 -3.79 -1.52 -1.17
N ASP A 50 -3.13 -0.76 -0.29
CA ASP A 50 -2.82 -1.17 1.08
C ASP A 50 -4.08 -1.30 1.92
N VAL A 51 -4.97 -0.31 1.83
CA VAL A 51 -6.27 -0.38 2.51
C VAL A 51 -7.03 -1.62 2.04
N TRP A 52 -7.14 -1.85 0.73
CA TRP A 52 -7.80 -3.04 0.19
C TRP A 52 -7.19 -4.34 0.72
N GLN A 53 -5.86 -4.44 0.75
CA GLN A 53 -5.15 -5.62 1.24
C GLN A 53 -5.38 -5.84 2.75
N ASP A 54 -5.34 -4.77 3.55
CA ASP A 54 -5.63 -4.86 4.99
C ASP A 54 -7.06 -5.37 5.25
N HIS A 55 -8.05 -4.90 4.48
CA HIS A 55 -9.42 -5.40 4.56
C HIS A 55 -9.51 -6.89 4.16
N TYR A 56 -8.87 -7.28 3.06
CA TYR A 56 -8.81 -8.67 2.63
C TYR A 56 -8.19 -9.58 3.71
N ASP A 57 -7.03 -9.19 4.25
CA ASP A 57 -6.31 -9.93 5.29
C ASP A 57 -7.15 -10.07 6.57
N ASN A 58 -7.95 -9.06 6.91
CA ASN A 58 -8.86 -9.10 8.05
C ASN A 58 -10.00 -10.09 7.81
N TYR A 59 -10.63 -10.06 6.64
CA TYR A 59 -11.66 -11.04 6.29
C TYR A 59 -11.10 -12.47 6.24
N GLN A 60 -9.90 -12.66 5.72
CA GLN A 60 -9.24 -13.97 5.73
C GLN A 60 -8.99 -14.48 7.16
N LYS A 61 -8.61 -13.60 8.09
CA LYS A 61 -8.45 -13.97 9.51
C LYS A 61 -9.78 -14.33 10.18
N GLU A 62 -10.88 -13.66 9.83
CA GLU A 62 -12.19 -13.88 10.43
C GLU A 62 -12.91 -15.12 9.87
N TYR A 63 -12.86 -15.32 8.55
CA TYR A 63 -13.64 -16.34 7.85
C TYR A 63 -12.82 -17.54 7.38
N GLY A 64 -11.48 -17.50 7.51
CA GLY A 64 -10.59 -18.59 7.11
C GLY A 64 -10.34 -18.64 5.61
N ASP A 65 -10.20 -19.85 5.06
CA ASP A 65 -9.82 -20.10 3.67
C ASP A 65 -11.05 -20.28 2.76
N GLU A 66 -11.93 -19.28 2.78
CA GLU A 66 -13.17 -19.23 1.97
C GLU A 66 -13.09 -18.06 0.97
N PRO A 67 -12.28 -18.18 -0.11
CA PRO A 67 -11.94 -17.05 -0.98
C PRO A 67 -13.14 -16.48 -1.72
N GLU A 68 -14.14 -17.30 -2.08
CA GLU A 68 -15.36 -16.82 -2.75
C GLU A 68 -16.17 -15.87 -1.87
N LEU A 69 -16.31 -16.20 -0.57
CA LEU A 69 -17.01 -15.35 0.39
C LEU A 69 -16.29 -14.02 0.59
N ILE A 70 -14.97 -14.07 0.74
CA ILE A 70 -14.13 -12.87 0.91
C ILE A 70 -14.27 -11.97 -0.32
N THR A 71 -14.22 -12.53 -1.53
CA THR A 71 -14.40 -11.76 -2.77
C THR A 71 -15.76 -11.08 -2.84
N GLU A 72 -16.85 -11.75 -2.43
CA GLU A 72 -18.18 -11.13 -2.37
C GLU A 72 -18.27 -10.01 -1.32
N MET A 73 -17.62 -10.16 -0.17
CA MET A 73 -17.54 -9.09 0.83
C MET A 73 -16.75 -7.88 0.31
N MET A 74 -15.61 -8.12 -0.35
CA MET A 74 -14.77 -7.08 -0.92
C MET A 74 -15.47 -6.27 -2.03
N LYS A 75 -16.50 -6.81 -2.70
CA LYS A 75 -17.32 -6.04 -3.66
C LYS A 75 -18.15 -4.93 -3.00
N ASN A 76 -18.43 -5.03 -1.71
CA ASN A 76 -19.18 -4.03 -0.96
C ASN A 76 -18.28 -2.99 -0.27
N GLU A 77 -16.96 -3.16 -0.35
CA GLU A 77 -16.01 -2.21 0.20
C GLU A 77 -16.01 -0.88 -0.56
N ARG A 78 -15.58 0.18 0.12
CA ARG A 78 -15.52 1.52 -0.46
C ARG A 78 -14.59 1.60 -1.67
N PHE A 79 -13.51 0.82 -1.64
CA PHE A 79 -12.53 0.76 -2.72
C PHE A 79 -12.57 -0.65 -3.31
N VAL A 80 -13.20 -0.80 -4.47
CA VAL A 80 -13.25 -2.08 -5.18
C VAL A 80 -12.13 -2.08 -6.21
N ILE A 81 -11.19 -3.03 -6.07
CA ILE A 81 -10.13 -3.25 -7.05
C ILE A 81 -10.57 -4.38 -7.99
N PRO A 82 -10.67 -4.13 -9.31
CA PRO A 82 -11.05 -5.16 -10.26
C PRO A 82 -9.91 -6.15 -10.48
N GLU A 83 -10.25 -7.42 -10.69
CA GLU A 83 -9.30 -8.40 -11.20
C GLU A 83 -8.96 -8.07 -12.66
N VAL A 84 -7.67 -7.85 -12.92
CA VAL A 84 -7.18 -7.59 -14.28
C VAL A 84 -6.49 -8.87 -14.77
N VAL A 85 -7.08 -9.52 -15.76
CA VAL A 85 -6.39 -10.56 -16.54
C VAL A 85 -5.50 -9.87 -17.56
N ILE A 86 -4.19 -9.91 -17.36
CA ILE A 86 -3.23 -9.38 -18.33
C ILE A 86 -3.15 -10.41 -19.46
N LYS A 87 -3.76 -10.10 -20.59
CA LYS A 87 -3.57 -10.87 -21.82
C LYS A 87 -2.27 -10.43 -22.47
N ASN A 88 -1.36 -11.37 -22.73
CA ASN A 88 -0.23 -11.10 -23.59
C ASN A 88 -0.74 -10.81 -25.02
N ASP A 89 -0.02 -9.99 -25.78
CA ASP A 89 -0.38 -9.63 -27.16
C ASP A 89 -0.47 -10.84 -28.11
N ASP A 90 0.05 -12.00 -27.69
CA ASP A 90 -0.05 -13.28 -28.39
C ASP A 90 -1.34 -14.06 -28.09
N GLY A 91 -2.23 -13.53 -27.24
CA GLY A 91 -3.50 -14.15 -26.90
C GLY A 91 -3.37 -15.42 -26.06
N THR A 92 -2.21 -15.68 -25.48
CA THR A 92 -2.02 -16.78 -24.52
C THR A 92 -2.02 -16.27 -23.08
N GLU A 93 -2.73 -17.00 -22.22
CA GLU A 93 -2.80 -16.76 -20.77
C GLU A 93 -1.44 -16.99 -20.09
#